data_AF-A0A2I1G6K5-F1
#
_entry.id   AF-A0A2I1G6K5-F1
#
_cell.length_a   1.000
_cell.length_b   1.000
_cell.length_c   1.000
_cell.angle_alpha   90.00
_cell.angle_beta   90.00
_cell.angle_gamma   90.00
#
_symmetry.space_group_name_H-M   'P 1'
#
loop_
_entity.id
_entity.type
_entity.pdbx_description
1 polymer ?
#
loop_
_entity_poly.entity_id
_entity_poly.type
_entity_poly.pdbx_seq_one_letter_code
_entity_poly.pdbx_strand_id
1 'polypeptide(L)' 'MLGGAVPNTNNKFAELYQECLKQEPDEQLNISEVNETLNSIDNDESTVSDSEESEGSCQIDLNKLCQKT' A
#
# COMPACT_ATOMS: atom_id res chain seq x y z
N MET A 1 7.62 -5.08 6.32
CA MET A 1 6.46 -5.52 5.51
C MET A 1 5.73 -4.27 5.10
N LEU A 2 5.62 -4.02 3.80
CA LEU A 2 4.70 -3.02 3.28
C LEU A 2 3.29 -3.47 3.68
N GLY A 3 2.48 -2.53 4.18
CA GLY A 3 1.11 -2.81 4.66
C GLY A 3 0.33 -3.60 3.61
N GLY A 4 -0.45 -4.58 4.07
CA GLY A 4 -1.21 -5.47 3.18
C GLY A 4 -2.07 -4.71 2.18
N ALA A 5 -2.42 -5.38 1.08
CA ALA A 5 -3.32 -4.84 0.07
C ALA A 5 -4.58 -4.27 0.75
N VAL A 6 -4.84 -2.98 0.55
CA VAL A 6 -6.06 -2.36 1.05
C VAL A 6 -7.21 -2.91 0.21
N PRO A 7 -8.21 -3.56 0.83
CA PRO A 7 -9.35 -4.09 0.10
C PRO A 7 -9.98 -3.01 -0.78
N ASN A 8 -10.49 -3.37 -1.95
CA ASN A 8 -11.17 -2.45 -2.87
C ASN A 8 -10.28 -1.27 -3.38
N THR A 9 -8.97 -1.46 -3.45
CA THR A 9 -8.05 -0.47 -4.06
C THR A 9 -7.71 -0.90 -5.48
N ASN A 10 -7.89 -0.02 -6.46
CA ASN A 10 -7.45 -0.26 -7.83
C ASN A 10 -5.93 -0.51 -7.85
N ASN A 11 -5.53 -1.63 -8.46
CA ASN A 11 -4.14 -2.08 -8.50
C ASN A 11 -3.18 -1.02 -9.07
N LYS A 12 -3.65 -0.14 -9.95
CA LYS A 12 -2.86 0.97 -10.51
C LYS A 12 -2.35 1.93 -9.43
N PHE A 13 -3.13 2.16 -8.36
CA PHE A 13 -2.66 2.99 -7.23
C PHE A 13 -1.61 2.25 -6.39
N ALA A 14 -1.77 0.94 -6.21
CA ALA A 14 -0.80 0.13 -5.49
C ALA A 14 0.55 0.08 -6.22
N GLU A 15 0.52 -0.07 -7.55
CA GLU A 15 1.70 -0.05 -8.42
C GLU A 15 2.42 1.30 -8.35
N LEU A 16 1.69 2.42 -8.51
CA LEU A 16 2.27 3.76 -8.40
C LEU A 16 2.91 4.00 -7.02
N TYR A 17 2.27 3.51 -5.95
CA TYR A 17 2.83 3.60 -4.60
C TYR A 17 4.15 2.83 -4.47
N GLN A 18 4.27 1.65 -5.08
CA GLN A 18 5.54 0.90 -5.09
C GLN A 18 6.64 1.64 -5.84
N GLU A 19 6.32 2.27 -6.96
CA GLU A 19 7.30 3.02 -7.74
C GLU A 19 7.81 4.26 -7.00
N CYS A 20 6.94 4.93 -6.24
CA CYS A 20 7.32 6.03 -5.36
C CYS A 20 8.18 5.59 -4.17
N LEU A 21 8.19 4.31 -3.81
CA LEU A 21 8.93 3.75 -2.68
C LEU A 21 10.29 3.15 -3.06
N LYS A 22 10.72 3.29 -4.31
CA LYS A 22 12.07 2.86 -4.72
C LYS A 22 13.13 3.52 -3.81
N GLN A 23 14.12 2.72 -3.43
CA GLN A 23 15.10 3.09 -2.41
C GLN A 23 16.07 4.17 -2.91
N GLU A 24 16.43 4.11 -4.19
CA GLU A 24 17.37 5.03 -4.81
C GLU A 24 16.66 6.33 -5.24
N PRO A 25 17.10 7.52 -4.79
CA PRO A 25 16.42 8.79 -5.07
C PRO A 25 16.31 9.13 -6.56
N ASP A 26 17.26 8.68 -7.38
CA ASP A 26 17.28 8.85 -8.83
C ASP A 26 16.35 7.89 -9.58
N GLU A 27 15.91 6.82 -8.92
CA GLU A 27 14.89 5.90 -9.44
C GLU A 27 13.47 6.29 -9.02
N GLN A 28 13.33 7.17 -8.03
CA GLN A 28 12.03 7.68 -7.57
C GLN A 28 11.40 8.55 -8.66
N LEU A 29 10.12 8.31 -8.92
CA LEU A 29 9.34 9.14 -9.84
C LEU A 29 9.32 10.60 -9.37
N ASN A 30 9.44 11.51 -10.31
CA ASN A 30 9.30 12.92 -10.00
C ASN A 30 7.83 13.26 -9.75
N ILE A 31 7.58 14.33 -8.99
CA ILE A 31 6.22 14.70 -8.59
C ILE A 31 5.30 15.01 -9.77
N SER A 32 5.84 15.49 -10.91
CA SER A 32 5.06 15.69 -12.13
C SER A 32 4.60 14.38 -12.75
N GLU A 33 5.47 13.36 -12.84
CA GLU A 33 5.14 12.02 -13.35
C GLU A 33 4.10 11.34 -12.47
N VAL A 34 4.21 11.49 -11.15
CA VAL A 34 3.19 10.99 -10.22
C VAL A 34 1.84 11.63 -10.50
N ASN A 35 1.79 12.95 -10.70
CA ASN A 35 0.54 13.67 -10.99
C ASN A 35 -0.05 13.31 -12.35
N GLU A 36 0.78 13.15 -13.38
CA GLU A 36 0.35 12.69 -14.70
C GLU A 36 -0.25 11.29 -14.63
N THR A 37 0.41 10.39 -13.89
CA THR A 37 -0.06 9.02 -13.69
C THR A 37 -1.39 9.01 -12.96
N LEU A 38 -1.52 9.76 -11.85
CA LEU A 38 -2.77 9.89 -11.10
C LEU A 38 -3.93 10.44 -11.96
N ASN A 39 -3.66 11.41 -12.81
CA ASN A 39 -4.67 11.98 -13.71
C ASN A 39 -5.11 11.02 -14.82
N SER A 40 -4.28 10.03 -15.15
CA SER A 40 -4.57 9.01 -16.16
C SER A 40 -5.32 7.79 -15.62
N ILE A 41 -5.37 7.62 -14.29
CA ILE A 41 -6.08 6.51 -13.67
C ILE A 41 -7.58 6.82 -13.69
N ASP A 42 -8.31 6.13 -14.57
CA ASP A 42 -9.75 6.18 -14.59
C ASP A 42 -10.33 5.64 -13.27
N ASN A 43 -11.36 6.32 -12.75
CA ASN A 43 -12.08 5.90 -11.54
C ASN A 43 -12.91 4.61 -11.74
N ASP A 44 -13.05 4.14 -12.99
CA ASP A 44 -14.00 3.08 -13.39
C ASP A 44 -13.35 1.70 -13.59
N GLU A 45 -12.45 1.28 -12.70
CA GLU A 45 -12.06 -0.13 -12.62
C GLU A 45 -12.33 -0.71 -11.24
N SER A 46 -13.61 -1.01 -11.05
CA SER A 46 -14.13 -1.96 -10.06
C SER A 46 -13.60 -3.37 -10.34
N THR A 47 -12.30 -3.61 -10.14
CA THR A 47 -11.79 -4.97 -9.88
C THR A 47 -11.80 -5.22 -8.38
N VAL A 48 -12.99 -5.12 -7.79
CA VAL A 48 -13.27 -5.63 -6.45
C VAL A 48 -13.40 -7.14 -6.61
N SER A 49 -12.30 -7.87 -6.55
CA SER A 49 -12.40 -9.28 -6.19
C SER A 49 -12.73 -9.31 -4.71
N ASP A 50 -13.97 -9.66 -4.38
CA ASP A 50 -14.40 -10.01 -3.04
C ASP A 50 -13.55 -11.19 -2.54
N SER A 51 -12.38 -10.89 -1.96
CA SER A 51 -11.62 -11.87 -1.20
C SER A 51 -11.98 -11.63 0.26
N GLU A 52 -12.91 -12.46 0.72
CA GLU A 52 -13.36 -12.62 2.10
C GLU A 52 -12.29 -12.33 3.16
N GLU A 53 -12.65 -11.44 4.09
CA GLU A 53 -11.79 -10.98 5.18
C GLU A 53 -11.46 -12.15 6.12
N SER A 54 -10.22 -12.64 6.06
CA SER A 54 -9.68 -13.49 7.12
C SER A 54 -9.23 -12.60 8.28
N GLU A 55 -10.05 -12.50 9.32
CA GLU A 55 -9.76 -11.80 10.58
C GLU A 55 -8.42 -12.25 11.18
N GLY A 56 -7.37 -11.46 10.95
CA GLY A 56 -6.03 -11.65 11.49
C GLY A 56 -5.57 -10.45 12.30
N SER A 57 -6.33 -10.07 13.34
CA SER A 57 -5.93 -9.01 14.26
C SER A 57 -4.70 -9.44 15.09
N CYS A 58 -3.49 -9.11 14.63
CA CYS A 58 -2.30 -9.21 15.47
C CYS A 58 -2.31 -8.09 16.52
N GLN A 59 -2.89 -8.36 17.70
CA GLN A 59 -2.75 -7.47 18.86
C GLN A 59 -1.35 -7.63 19.48
N ILE A 60 -0.62 -6.52 19.55
CA ILE A 60 0.68 -6.45 20.21
C ILE A 60 0.43 -6.30 21.72
N ASP A 61 0.79 -7.31 22.50
CA ASP A 61 0.71 -7.28 23.97
C ASP A 61 1.91 -6.49 24.55
N LEU A 62 1.65 -5.26 24.97
CA LEU A 62 2.65 -4.37 25.57
C LEU A 62 3.26 -4.93 26.87
N ASN A 63 2.59 -5.87 27.55
CA ASN A 63 3.11 -6.46 28.79
C ASN A 63 4.29 -7.41 28.56
N LYS A 64 4.45 -7.93 27.34
CA LYS A 64 5.60 -8.78 26.98
C LYS A 64 6.87 -7.99 26.65
N LEU A 65 6.75 -6.68 26.39
CA LEU A 65 7.90 -5.84 26.04
C LEU A 65 8.75 -5.43 27.26
N CYS A 66 8.15 -5.44 28.46
CA CYS A 66 8.81 -4.99 29.70
C CYS A 66 9.47 -6.09 30.54
N GLN A 67 9.70 -7.29 30.01
CA GLN A 67 10.49 -8.31 30.70
C GLN A 67 11.89 -8.43 30.09
N LYS A 68 12.69 -7.39 30.30
CA LYS A 68 14.15 -7.48 30.19
C LYS A 68 14.76 -6.82 31.42
N THR A 69 14.87 -7.60 32.49
CA THR A 69 15.73 -7.32 33.63
C THR A 69 16.83 -8.36 33.64
#